data_AF-A0A1F4B2F8-F1
#
_entry.id   AF-A0A1F4B2F8-F1
#
_cell.length_a   1.000
_cell.length_b   1.000
_cell.length_c   1.000
_cell.angle_alpha   90.00
_cell.angle_beta   90.00
_cell.angle_gamma   90.00
#
_symmetry.space_group_name_H-M   'P 1'
#
loop_
_entity.id
_entity.type
_entity.pdbx_description
1 polymer ?
#
loop_
_entity_poly.entity_id
_entity_poly.type
_entity_poly.pdbx_seq_one_letter_code
_entity_poly.pdbx_strand_id
1 'polypeptide(L)'
;MNAPDSPSLIGKPIPRKEDLRLLGVRAGGEGGTTPALAVVINAVVDALAEFGVKHLEMPATPQRIWRAIQQSRRPGAAAPSRA
;
A
#
# COMPACT_ATOMS: atom_id res chain seq x y z
N MET A 1 15.98 4.46 -2.39
CA MET A 1 15.48 5.21 -1.23
C MET A 1 16.69 5.89 -0.62
N ASN A 2 16.78 7.20 -0.69
CA ASN A 2 17.82 7.94 0.03
C ASN A 2 17.26 8.43 1.37
N ALA A 3 18.12 8.91 2.27
CA ALA A 3 17.72 9.45 3.57
C ALA A 3 16.53 10.44 3.52
N PRO A 4 16.46 11.40 2.58
CA PRO A 4 15.32 12.33 2.51
C PRO A 4 14.00 11.69 2.04
N ASP A 5 14.04 10.56 1.33
CA ASP A 5 12.82 9.88 0.86
C ASP A 5 12.17 9.02 1.94
N SER A 6 12.89 8.77 3.04
CA SER A 6 12.45 7.86 4.10
C SER A 6 11.48 8.59 5.04
N PRO A 7 10.24 8.11 5.20
CA PRO A 7 9.28 8.72 6.11
C PRO A 7 9.72 8.54 7.57
N SER A 8 9.34 9.48 8.43
CA SER A 8 9.45 9.28 9.88
C SER A 8 8.47 8.20 10.33
N LEU A 9 8.96 7.21 11.09
CA LEU A 9 8.14 6.12 11.61
C LEU A 9 7.78 6.35 13.08
N ILE A 10 6.53 6.05 13.44
CA ILE A 10 6.04 6.07 14.83
C ILE A 10 5.65 4.65 15.21
N GLY A 11 6.20 4.13 16.32
CA GLY A 11 5.89 2.80 16.84
C GLY A 11 5.46 2.85 18.30
N LYS A 12 4.50 2.00 18.69
CA LYS A 12 4.09 1.78 20.08
C LYS A 12 4.14 0.28 20.40
N PRO A 13 4.91 -0.16 21.39
CA PRO A 13 4.90 -1.54 21.84
C PRO A 13 3.51 -1.91 22.39
N ILE A 14 2.98 -3.07 21.99
CA ILE A 14 1.69 -3.59 22.48
C ILE A 14 1.94 -4.93 23.17
N PRO A 15 2.13 -4.95 24.51
CA PRO A 15 2.35 -6.20 25.23
C PRO A 15 1.07 -7.04 25.22
N ARG A 16 1.17 -8.35 24.97
CA ARG A 16 0.06 -9.26 25.28
C ARG A 16 0.26 -9.89 26.65
N LYS A 17 -0.80 -9.84 27.47
CA LYS A 17 -0.84 -10.33 28.86
C LYS A 17 -0.56 -11.83 29.00
N GLU A 18 -0.86 -12.60 27.96
CA GLU A 18 -0.81 -14.06 27.96
C GLU A 18 0.08 -14.50 26.80
N ASP A 19 1.32 -14.82 27.14
CA ASP A 19 2.30 -15.35 26.20
C ASP A 19 2.70 -16.75 26.69
N LEU A 20 2.32 -17.78 25.94
CA LEU A 20 2.63 -19.17 26.25
C LEU A 20 4.14 -19.49 26.08
N ARG A 21 4.93 -18.51 25.62
CA ARG A 21 6.38 -18.64 25.44
C ARG A 21 7.08 -18.45 26.77
N LEU A 22 7.99 -19.36 27.12
CA LEU A 22 8.75 -19.37 28.37
C LEU A 22 9.45 -18.05 28.71
N LEU A 23 9.91 -17.31 27.69
CA LEU A 23 10.60 -16.02 27.87
C LEU A 23 9.73 -14.80 27.49
N GLY A 24 8.49 -15.01 27.03
CA GLY A 24 7.62 -13.93 26.55
C GLY A 24 8.14 -13.18 25.30
N VAL A 25 9.15 -13.73 24.61
CA VAL A 25 9.80 -13.09 23.45
C VAL A 25 9.14 -13.53 22.15
N ARG A 26 8.92 -12.57 21.24
CA ARG A 26 8.38 -12.80 19.89
C ARG A 26 9.30 -12.23 18.83
N ALA A 27 9.38 -12.91 17.69
CA ALA A 27 10.04 -12.37 16.50
C ALA A 27 9.28 -11.12 16.01
N GLY A 28 10.02 -10.04 15.76
CA GLY A 28 9.48 -8.76 15.28
C GLY A 28 10.21 -8.16 14.08
N GLY A 29 11.28 -8.80 13.60
CA GLY A 29 12.15 -8.23 12.54
C GLY A 29 11.42 -7.93 11.23
N GLU A 30 10.46 -8.77 10.84
CA GLU A 30 9.67 -8.58 9.61
C GLU A 30 8.33 -7.85 9.84
N GLY A 31 8.00 -7.56 11.10
CA GLY A 31 6.73 -6.94 11.48
C GLY A 31 6.54 -5.54 10.90
N GLY A 32 7.63 -4.84 10.57
CA GLY A 32 7.60 -3.59 9.81
C GLY A 32 7.57 -3.81 8.30
N THR A 33 8.51 -4.62 7.78
CA THR A 33 8.75 -4.77 6.33
C THR A 33 7.55 -5.33 5.58
N THR A 34 6.93 -6.39 6.10
CA THR A 34 5.84 -7.10 5.41
C THR A 34 4.59 -6.23 5.26
N PRO A 35 4.03 -5.62 6.33
CA PRO A 35 2.85 -4.75 6.18
C PRO A 35 3.16 -3.37 5.60
N ALA A 36 4.38 -2.85 5.71
CA ALA A 36 4.71 -1.50 5.24
C ALA A 36 4.40 -1.30 3.75
N LEU A 37 4.78 -2.25 2.89
CA LEU A 37 4.53 -2.14 1.46
C LEU A 37 3.02 -2.11 1.15
N ALA A 38 2.25 -2.99 1.78
CA ALA A 38 0.81 -3.06 1.59
C ALA A 38 0.12 -1.76 2.07
N VAL A 39 0.51 -1.23 3.22
CA VAL A 39 -0.05 0.02 3.76
C VAL A 39 0.23 1.21 2.84
N VAL A 40 1.45 1.33 2.31
CA VAL A 40 1.81 2.42 1.40
C VAL A 40 0.97 2.37 0.12
N ILE A 41 0.80 1.20 -0.49
CA ILE A 41 0.00 1.06 -1.71
C ILE A 41 -1.48 1.32 -1.43
N ASN A 42 -2.01 0.82 -0.32
CA ASN A 42 -3.39 1.10 0.08
C ASN A 42 -3.63 2.61 0.29
N ALA A 43 -2.68 3.31 0.92
CA ALA A 43 -2.76 4.76 1.09
C ALA A 43 -2.73 5.52 -0.26
N VAL A 44 -1.91 5.06 -1.22
CA VAL A 44 -1.90 5.63 -2.57
C VAL A 44 -3.22 5.37 -3.30
N VAL A 45 -3.77 4.16 -3.21
CA VAL A 45 -5.06 3.83 -3.83
C VAL A 45 -6.20 4.63 -3.20
N ASP A 46 -6.21 4.76 -1.88
CA ASP A 46 -7.19 5.58 -1.14
C ASP A 46 -7.16 7.05 -1.59
N ALA A 47 -5.97 7.64 -1.71
CA ALA A 47 -5.79 9.00 -2.24
C ALA A 47 -6.23 9.16 -3.71
N LEU A 48 -6.28 8.08 -4.48
CA LEU A 48 -6.71 8.09 -5.89
C LEU A 48 -8.17 7.65 -6.08
N ALA A 49 -8.88 7.30 -5.00
CA ALA A 49 -10.24 6.81 -5.05
C ALA A 49 -11.21 7.84 -5.68
N GLU A 50 -10.99 9.13 -5.42
CA GLU A 50 -11.75 10.24 -6.02
C GLU A 50 -11.62 10.30 -7.55
N PHE A 51 -10.55 9.75 -8.11
CA PHE A 51 -10.35 9.64 -9.56
C PHE A 51 -10.87 8.31 -10.12
N GLY A 52 -11.50 7.46 -9.32
CA GLY A 52 -12.03 6.15 -9.73
C GLY A 52 -10.98 5.05 -9.87
N VAL A 53 -9.76 5.27 -9.37
CA VAL A 53 -8.70 4.24 -9.35
C VAL A 53 -8.97 3.25 -8.22
N LYS A 54 -9.06 1.96 -8.54
CA LYS A 54 -9.31 0.87 -7.56
C LYS A 54 -8.11 -0.04 -7.31
N HIS A 55 -7.15 -0.01 -8.24
CA HIS A 55 -6.01 -0.90 -8.23
C HIS A 55 -4.81 -0.20 -8.85
N LEU A 56 -3.62 -0.45 -8.30
CA LEU A 56 -2.37 0.08 -8.80
C LEU A 56 -1.30 -1.02 -8.76
N GLU A 57 -0.71 -1.28 -9.92
CA GLU A 57 0.39 -2.23 -10.04
C GLU A 57 1.68 -1.67 -9.45
N MET A 58 2.34 -2.47 -8.60
CA MET A 58 3.63 -2.11 -8.01
C MET A 58 4.78 -2.24 -9.03
N PRO A 59 5.82 -1.39 -8.94
CA PRO A 59 5.99 -0.25 -8.03
C PRO A 59 5.15 0.97 -8.45
N ALA A 60 4.66 1.73 -7.46
CA ALA A 60 3.85 2.93 -7.65
C ALA A 60 4.69 4.14 -8.11
N THR A 61 5.26 4.05 -9.32
CA THR A 61 6.05 5.16 -9.89
C THR A 61 5.15 6.33 -10.29
N PRO A 62 5.65 7.57 -10.28
CA PRO A 62 4.88 8.74 -10.70
C PRO A 62 4.22 8.57 -12.08
N GLN A 63 4.94 7.97 -13.03
CA GLN A 63 4.43 7.69 -14.36
C GLN A 63 3.24 6.72 -14.36
N ARG A 64 3.24 5.69 -13.50
CA ARG A 64 2.12 4.74 -13.39
C ARG A 64 0.91 5.38 -12.72
N ILE A 65 1.13 6.17 -11.68
CA ILE A 65 0.07 6.95 -11.01
C ILE A 65 -0.61 7.89 -12.02
N TRP A 66 0.19 8.65 -12.78
CA TRP A 66 -0.33 9.54 -13.81
C TRP A 66 -1.15 8.78 -14.87
N ARG A 67 -0.66 7.64 -15.36
CA ARG A 67 -1.40 6.80 -16.31
C ARG A 67 -2.72 6.28 -15.72
N ALA A 68 -2.72 5.84 -14.46
CA ALA A 68 -3.92 5.34 -13.79
C ALA A 68 -5.00 6.43 -13.70
N ILE A 69 -4.64 7.64 -13.29
CA ILE A 69 -5.56 8.79 -13.26
C ILE A 69 -6.14 9.08 -14.66
N GLN A 70 -5.29 9.10 -15.69
CA GLN A 70 -5.73 9.40 -17.05
C GLN A 70 -6.61 8.31 -17.65
N GLN A 71 -6.38 7.04 -17.30
CA GLN A 71 -7.21 5.91 -17.73
C GLN A 71 -8.59 5.97 -17.07
N SER A 72 -8.66 6.24 -15.77
CA SER A 72 -9.95 6.34 -15.06
C SER A 72 -10.80 7.54 -15.49
N ARG A 73 -10.17 8.61 -15.98
CA ARG A 73 -10.86 9.79 -16.54
C ARG A 73 -11.49 9.58 -17.91
N ARG A 74 -11.11 8.55 -18.68
CA ARG A 74 -11.72 8.27 -19.98
C ARG A 74 -13.02 7.48 -19.76
N PRO A 75 -14.21 8.07 -20.02
CA PRO A 75 -15.44 7.30 -20.00
C PRO A 75 -15.42 6.38 -21.22
N GLY A 76 -15.45 5.06 -20.98
CA GLY A 76 -15.84 4.03 -21.95
C GLY A 76 -15.18 4.08 -23.34
N ALA A 77 -14.01 3.44 -23.48
CA ALA A 77 -13.77 2.71 -24.71
C ALA A 77 -14.63 1.43 -24.62
N ALA A 78 -15.81 1.47 -25.26
CA ALA A 78 -16.75 0.36 -25.31
C ALA A 78 -16.03 -0.95 -25.61
N ALA A 79 -16.25 -1.96 -24.76
CA ALA A 79 -15.83 -3.32 -25.06
C ALA A 79 -16.54 -3.78 -26.34
N PRO A 80 -15.83 -4.38 -27.32
CA PRO A 80 -16.50 -4.94 -28.49
C PRO A 80 -17.48 -6.02 -28.04
N SER A 81 -18.77 -5.82 -28.33
CA SER A 81 -19.80 -6.84 -28.14
C SER A 81 -19.41 -8.05 -28.99
N ARG A 82 -19.08 -9.16 -28.34
CA ARG A 82 -18.95 -10.44 -29.04
C ARG A 82 -20.32 -10.84 -29.56
N ALA A 83 -20.41 -10.98 -30.88
CA ALA A 83 -21.49 -11.61 -31.62
C ALA A 83 -21.49 -13.13 -31.42
#